data_AF-A0A7R8UQW4-F1
#
_entry.id   AF-A0A7R8UQW4-F1
#
_cell.length_a   1.000
_cell.length_b   1.000
_cell.length_c   1.000
_cell.angle_alpha   90.00
_cell.angle_beta   90.00
_cell.angle_gamma   90.00
#
_symmetry.space_group_name_H-M   'P 1'
#
loop_
_entity.id
_entity.type
_entity.pdbx_description
1 polymer ?
#
loop_
_entity_poly.entity_id
_entity_poly.type
_entity_poly.pdbx_seq_one_letter_code
_entity_poly.pdbx_strand_id
1 'polypeptide(L)'
;MIYADILKKVKSDLELMDLGENVSRIRRSQKGDLMLELKKSPGKTVENFLGEVEKSLGEEAQVRARKQELVIECKDIDEITTKEDIRDAVMTTWLARFRNQGTEEGIRRHANGNPKLTN
;
A
#
# COMPACT_ATOMS: atom_id res chain seq x y z
N MET A 1 -23.58 8.74 -2.39
CA MET A 1 -23.48 7.92 -1.17
C MET A 1 -22.62 8.61 -0.12
N ILE A 2 -22.89 8.37 1.16
CA ILE A 2 -21.94 8.76 2.22
C ILE A 2 -20.88 7.66 2.40
N TYR A 3 -19.74 8.01 2.98
CA TYR A 3 -18.60 7.10 3.20
C TYR A 3 -19.00 5.72 3.76
N ALA A 4 -19.92 5.70 4.72
CA ALA A 4 -20.38 4.47 5.37
C ALA A 4 -21.11 3.52 4.42
N ASP A 5 -21.87 4.05 3.46
CA ASP A 5 -22.62 3.25 2.48
C ASP A 5 -21.65 2.54 1.52
N ILE A 6 -20.67 3.28 1.00
CA ILE A 6 -19.61 2.74 0.13
C ILE A 6 -18.86 1.63 0.88
N LEU A 7 -18.44 1.90 2.11
CA LEU A 7 -17.69 0.93 2.91
C LEU A 7 -18.52 -0.33 3.20
N LYS A 8 -19.82 -0.18 3.49
CA LYS A 8 -20.72 -1.31 3.72
C LYS A 8 -20.85 -2.14 2.45
N LYS A 9 -21.10 -1.50 1.30
CA LYS A 9 -21.23 -2.15 -0.01
C LYS A 9 -19.97 -2.92 -0.39
N VAL A 10 -18.80 -2.29 -0.32
CA VAL A 10 -17.50 -2.91 -0.61
C VAL A 10 -17.23 -4.13 0.27
N LYS A 11 -17.70 -4.14 1.52
CA LYS A 11 -17.52 -5.27 2.44
C LYS A 11 -18.53 -6.40 2.26
N SER A 12 -19.73 -6.11 1.80
CA SER A 12 -20.81 -7.09 1.68
C SER A 12 -20.92 -7.72 0.29
N ASP A 13 -20.31 -7.11 -0.72
CA ASP A 13 -20.35 -7.60 -2.08
C ASP A 13 -19.49 -8.86 -2.24
N LEU A 14 -20.13 -9.95 -2.67
CA LEU A 14 -19.48 -11.23 -2.92
C LEU A 14 -18.51 -11.15 -4.10
N GLU A 15 -18.76 -10.28 -5.08
CA GLU A 15 -17.83 -10.06 -6.20
C GLU A 15 -16.52 -9.40 -5.73
N LEU A 16 -16.50 -8.76 -4.56
CA LEU A 16 -15.32 -8.10 -3.99
C LEU A 16 -14.64 -8.90 -2.87
N MET A 17 -14.99 -10.17 -2.71
CA MET A 17 -14.39 -11.01 -1.67
C MET A 17 -12.86 -11.16 -1.85
N ASP A 18 -12.40 -11.35 -3.09
CA ASP A 18 -10.97 -11.46 -3.39
C ASP A 18 -10.22 -10.15 -3.12
N LEU A 19 -10.83 -9.00 -3.42
CA LEU A 19 -10.31 -7.71 -3.02
C LEU A 19 -10.19 -7.63 -1.49
N GLY A 20 -11.25 -8.01 -0.75
CA GLY A 20 -11.28 -7.99 0.71
C GLY A 20 -10.14 -8.79 1.35
N GLU A 21 -9.83 -9.97 0.81
CA GLU A 21 -8.69 -10.80 1.25
C GLU A 21 -7.33 -10.15 0.98
N ASN A 22 -7.25 -9.30 -0.05
CA ASN A 22 -6.04 -8.62 -0.47
C ASN A 22 -5.91 -7.19 0.07
N VAL A 23 -6.84 -6.69 0.88
CA VAL A 23 -6.73 -5.40 1.58
C VAL A 23 -5.89 -5.56 2.86
N SER A 24 -4.87 -4.72 3.02
CA SER A 24 -4.07 -4.61 4.24
C SER A 24 -4.63 -3.56 5.21
N ARG A 25 -5.18 -2.47 4.68
CA ARG A 25 -5.70 -1.36 5.50
C ARG A 25 -6.79 -0.59 4.77
N ILE A 26 -7.78 -0.15 5.52
CA ILE A 26 -8.83 0.75 5.06
C ILE A 26 -8.61 2.10 5.75
N ARG A 27 -8.59 3.19 4.99
CA ARG A 27 -8.42 4.55 5.51
C ARG A 27 -9.43 5.50 4.87
N ARG A 28 -9.66 6.62 5.54
CA ARG A 28 -10.37 7.78 4.96
C ARG A 28 -9.36 8.85 4.59
N SER A 29 -9.45 9.40 3.38
CA SER A 29 -8.62 10.53 2.95
C SER A 29 -9.05 11.83 3.65
N GLN A 30 -8.21 12.86 3.64
CA GLN A 30 -8.60 14.18 4.15
C GLN A 30 -9.78 14.80 3.38
N LYS A 31 -9.96 14.42 2.10
CA LYS A 31 -11.11 14.83 1.28
C LYS A 31 -12.35 13.99 1.53
N GLY A 32 -12.25 12.98 2.40
CA GLY A 32 -13.35 12.11 2.79
C GLY A 32 -13.47 10.82 1.97
N ASP A 33 -12.55 10.57 1.04
CA ASP A 33 -12.57 9.40 0.15
C ASP A 33 -12.28 8.11 0.92
N LEU A 34 -12.85 7.00 0.46
CA LEU A 34 -12.47 5.66 0.92
C LEU A 34 -11.17 5.24 0.21
N MET A 35 -10.15 4.88 0.99
CA MET A 35 -8.86 4.42 0.47
C MET A 35 -8.58 3.00 0.96
N LEU A 36 -8.35 2.10 0.00
CA LEU A 36 -8.02 0.71 0.24
C LEU A 36 -6.53 0.51 -0.07
N GLU A 37 -5.76 0.09 0.92
CA GLU A 37 -4.36 -0.28 0.77
C GLU A 37 -4.30 -1.78 0.51
N LEU A 38 -3.64 -2.20 -0.57
CA LEU A 38 -3.52 -3.60 -0.94
C LEU A 38 -2.26 -4.23 -0.33
N LYS A 39 -2.34 -5.51 0.01
CA LYS A 39 -1.18 -6.34 0.35
C LYS A 39 -0.28 -6.48 -0.87
N LYS A 40 1.03 -6.61 -0.63
CA LYS A 40 1.97 -7.00 -1.68
C LYS A 40 1.81 -8.49 -1.96
N SER A 41 0.93 -8.83 -2.90
CA SER A 41 0.67 -10.20 -3.33
C SER A 41 1.33 -10.44 -4.70
N PRO A 42 2.14 -11.49 -4.88
CA PRO A 42 2.72 -11.83 -6.17
C PRO A 42 1.62 -12.03 -7.22
N GLY A 43 1.74 -11.37 -8.37
CA GLY A 43 0.79 -11.50 -9.47
C GLY A 43 -0.55 -10.77 -9.30
N LYS A 44 -0.76 -10.03 -8.21
CA LYS A 44 -1.94 -9.16 -8.05
C LYS A 44 -1.52 -7.70 -7.96
N THR A 45 -2.01 -6.90 -8.89
CA THR A 45 -1.83 -5.45 -8.95
C THR A 45 -3.14 -4.73 -8.68
N VAL A 46 -3.05 -3.42 -8.41
CA VAL A 46 -4.24 -2.57 -8.21
C VAL A 46 -5.17 -2.61 -9.44
N GLU A 47 -4.61 -2.80 -10.63
CA GLU A 47 -5.37 -2.88 -11.88
C GLU A 47 -6.26 -4.13 -11.93
N ASN A 48 -5.85 -5.25 -11.30
CA ASN A 48 -6.66 -6.46 -11.28
C ASN A 48 -8.01 -6.25 -10.61
N PHE A 49 -8.07 -5.39 -9.59
CA PHE A 49 -9.28 -5.15 -8.82
C PHE A 49 -10.07 -3.92 -9.29
N LEU A 50 -9.49 -3.08 -10.15
CA LEU A 50 -10.12 -1.81 -10.55
C LEU A 50 -11.48 -2.06 -11.21
N GLY A 51 -11.54 -2.97 -12.18
CA GLY A 51 -12.77 -3.29 -12.91
C GLY A 51 -13.85 -3.91 -12.03
N GLU A 52 -13.48 -4.76 -11.07
CA GLU A 52 -14.44 -5.38 -10.13
C GLU A 52 -15.07 -4.32 -9.22
N VAL A 53 -14.26 -3.40 -8.70
CA VAL A 53 -14.75 -2.30 -7.83
C VAL A 53 -15.59 -1.30 -8.62
N GLU A 54 -15.19 -0.97 -9.85
CA GLU A 54 -15.98 -0.11 -10.75
C GLU A 54 -17.33 -0.73 -11.07
N LYS A 55 -17.36 -2.05 -11.36
CA LYS A 55 -18.61 -2.77 -11.61
C LYS A 55 -19.51 -2.81 -10.38
N SER A 56 -18.96 -3.08 -9.21
CA SER A 56 -19.71 -3.11 -7.95
C SER A 56 -20.30 -1.74 -7.60
N LEU A 57 -19.49 -0.68 -7.68
CA LEU A 57 -19.90 0.66 -7.29
C LEU A 57 -20.69 1.38 -8.38
N GLY A 58 -20.55 1.00 -9.65
CA GLY A 58 -21.24 1.59 -10.78
C GLY A 58 -21.05 3.11 -10.83
N GLU A 59 -22.15 3.84 -10.98
CA GLU A 59 -22.16 5.32 -10.99
C GLU A 59 -22.14 5.94 -9.59
N GLU A 60 -22.22 5.14 -8.52
CA GLU A 60 -22.37 5.64 -7.16
C GLU A 60 -21.06 6.20 -6.57
N ALA A 61 -19.91 5.84 -7.15
CA ALA A 61 -18.59 6.34 -6.77
C ALA A 61 -17.59 6.27 -7.93
N GLN A 62 -16.65 7.23 -7.97
CA GLN A 62 -15.49 7.13 -8.86
C GLN A 62 -14.41 6.30 -8.21
N VAL A 63 -13.91 5.30 -8.93
CA VAL A 63 -12.80 4.44 -8.49
C VAL A 63 -11.53 4.89 -9.20
N ARG A 64 -10.41 4.90 -8.48
CA ARG A 64 -9.10 5.23 -9.07
C ARG A 64 -8.02 4.31 -8.51
N ALA A 65 -7.26 3.69 -9.39
CA ALA A 65 -6.03 3.00 -9.02
C ALA A 65 -4.96 4.03 -8.63
N ARG A 66 -4.36 3.88 -7.45
CA ARG A 66 -3.17 4.63 -7.05
C ARG A 66 -1.99 3.69 -6.94
N LYS A 67 -0.95 3.94 -7.74
CA LYS A 67 0.36 3.34 -7.54
C LYS A 67 1.20 4.29 -6.70
N GLN A 68 2.07 3.74 -5.86
CA GLN A 68 3.16 4.54 -5.31
C GLN A 68 4.10 4.86 -6.46
N GLU A 69 4.12 6.13 -6.85
CA GLU A 69 5.07 6.65 -7.82
C GLU A 69 6.22 7.30 -7.05
N LEU A 70 7.44 6.93 -7.42
CA LEU A 70 8.65 7.57 -6.96
C LEU A 70 9.31 8.22 -8.16
N VAL A 71 9.51 9.53 -8.08
CA VAL A 71 10.30 10.26 -9.07
C VAL A 71 11.75 10.26 -8.60
N ILE A 72 12.64 9.77 -9.45
CA ILE A 72 14.08 9.76 -9.19
C ILE A 72 14.72 10.79 -10.12
N GLU A 73 15.35 11.79 -9.55
CA GLU A 73 16.19 12.74 -10.27
C GLU A 73 17.62 12.22 -10.26
N CYS A 74 18.19 12.00 -11.44
CA CYS A 74 19.58 11.61 -11.61
C CYS A 74 20.37 12.86 -12.06
N LYS A 75 21.41 13.22 -11.32
CA LYS A 75 22.29 14.37 -11.58
C LYS A 75 23.67 13.90 -11.99
N ASP A 76 24.41 14.79 -12.65
CA ASP A 76 25.82 14.56 -13.02
C ASP A 76 26.01 13.28 -13.84
N ILE A 77 25.09 13.04 -14.79
CA ILE A 77 25.14 11.88 -15.68
C ILE A 77 26.07 12.20 -16.86
N ASP A 78 27.05 11.33 -17.11
CA ASP A 78 27.93 11.44 -18.28
C ASP A 78 27.22 11.07 -19.59
N GLU A 79 27.65 11.67 -20.71
CA GLU A 79 27.03 11.48 -22.04
C GLU A 79 27.01 10.04 -22.55
N ILE A 80 27.90 9.19 -22.04
CA ILE A 80 28.00 7.77 -22.40
C ILE A 80 27.14 6.87 -21.52
N THR A 81 26.51 7.42 -20.47
CA THR A 81 25.69 6.63 -19.53
C THR A 81 24.39 6.21 -20.19
N THR A 82 24.10 4.92 -20.16
CA THR A 82 22.91 4.35 -20.78
C THR A 82 21.73 4.29 -19.80
N LYS A 83 20.54 4.04 -20.35
CA LYS A 83 19.34 3.81 -19.54
C LYS A 83 19.49 2.57 -18.66
N GLU A 84 20.17 1.55 -19.17
CA GLU A 84 20.43 0.28 -18.51
C GLU A 84 21.33 0.49 -17.29
N ASP A 85 22.38 1.31 -17.42
CA ASP A 85 23.29 1.65 -16.31
C ASP A 85 22.53 2.32 -15.15
N ILE A 86 21.66 3.28 -15.47
CA ILE A 86 20.83 3.98 -14.47
C ILE A 86 19.87 2.98 -13.79
N ARG A 87 19.21 2.12 -14.58
CA ARG A 87 18.31 1.09 -14.04
C ARG A 87 19.04 0.17 -13.08
N ASP A 88 20.21 -0.32 -13.47
CA ASP A 88 20.98 -1.28 -12.69
C ASP A 88 21.56 -0.63 -11.42
N ALA A 89 22.01 0.62 -11.50
CA ALA A 89 22.46 1.39 -10.34
C ALA A 89 21.31 1.63 -9.34
N VAL A 90 20.13 2.06 -9.82
CA VAL A 90 18.94 2.26 -9.00
C VAL A 90 18.52 0.94 -8.35
N MET A 91 18.46 -0.14 -9.12
CA MET A 91 18.01 -1.45 -8.62
C MET A 91 19.00 -2.03 -7.61
N THR A 92 20.31 -1.95 -7.86
CA THR A 92 21.35 -2.43 -6.96
C THR A 92 21.34 -1.67 -5.65
N THR A 93 21.26 -0.34 -5.71
CA THR A 93 21.21 0.54 -4.53
C THR A 93 19.94 0.31 -3.72
N TRP A 94 18.78 0.19 -4.38
CA TRP A 94 17.51 -0.09 -3.72
C TRP A 94 17.54 -1.47 -3.07
N LEU A 95 17.88 -2.55 -3.79
CA LEU A 95 17.90 -3.91 -3.27
C LEU A 95 18.82 -4.07 -2.05
N ALA A 96 19.98 -3.40 -2.05
CA ALA A 96 20.89 -3.40 -0.90
C ALA A 96 20.24 -2.75 0.33
N ARG A 97 19.47 -1.67 0.14
CA ARG A 97 18.81 -0.93 1.23
C ARG A 97 17.61 -1.67 1.84
N PHE A 98 16.85 -2.42 1.05
CA PHE A 98 15.71 -3.21 1.58
C PHE A 98 16.13 -4.49 2.29
N ARG A 99 17.30 -5.06 1.97
CA ARG A 99 17.82 -6.26 2.67
C ARG A 99 18.13 -5.97 4.15
N ASN A 100 18.51 -4.74 4.48
CA ASN A 100 18.88 -4.33 5.84
C ASN A 100 17.71 -3.78 6.68
N GLN A 101 16.50 -3.60 6.13
CA GLN A 101 15.32 -3.17 6.91
C GLN A 101 14.59 -4.33 7.62
N GLY A 102 15.06 -5.57 7.46
CA GLY A 102 14.50 -6.76 8.12
C GLY A 102 15.09 -7.06 9.50
N THR A 103 16.12 -6.33 9.94
CA THR A 103 16.80 -6.59 11.21
C THR A 103 17.11 -5.27 11.89
N GLU A 104 16.56 -5.09 13.09
CA GLU A 104 16.97 -4.08 14.09
C GLU A 104 16.46 -2.65 13.84
N GLU A 105 15.25 -2.36 14.31
CA GLU A 105 15.01 -1.33 15.35
C GLU A 105 13.50 -1.20 15.64
N GLY A 106 13.07 -1.46 16.88
CA GLY A 106 11.79 -0.94 17.36
C GLY A 106 10.93 -1.77 18.33
N ILE A 107 11.35 -2.92 18.86
CA ILE A 107 10.70 -3.48 20.07
C ILE A 107 11.36 -2.85 21.31
N ARG A 108 11.07 -1.57 21.56
CA ARG A 108 11.20 -0.99 22.91
C ARG A 108 9.85 -1.16 23.61
N ARG A 109 9.67 -2.32 24.26
CA ARG A 109 8.56 -2.53 25.20
C ARG A 109 8.78 -1.61 26.40
N HIS A 110 8.09 -0.48 26.44
CA HIS A 110 7.78 0.18 27.70
C HIS A 110 6.74 -0.68 28.44
N ALA A 111 7.19 -1.63 29.26
CA ALA A 111 6.39 -2.23 30.31
C ALA A 111 6.60 -1.41 31.59
N ASN A 112 5.98 -0.22 31.65
CA ASN A 112 5.89 0.52 32.89
C ASN A 112 4.85 -0.17 33.79
N GLY A 113 5.32 -0.69 34.93
CA GLY A 113 4.60 -0.69 36.21
C GLY A 113 3.49 -1.73 36.43
N ASN A 114 3.81 -2.80 37.16
CA ASN A 114 3.23 -2.99 38.49
C ASN A 114 3.97 -4.09 39.28
N PRO A 115 4.60 -3.81 40.42
CA PRO A 115 4.77 -4.80 41.47
C PRO A 115 3.63 -4.64 42.47
N LYS A 116 2.70 -5.60 42.49
CA LYS A 116 1.89 -5.88 43.68
C LYS A 116 1.96 -7.36 43.97
N LEU A 117 2.88 -7.73 44.87
CA LEU A 117 2.76 -8.96 45.63
C LEU A 117 2.14 -8.59 46.98
N THR A 118 0.85 -8.88 47.10
CA THR A 118 0.16 -9.00 48.37
C THR A 118 0.32 -10.44 48.84
N ASN A 119 1.13 -10.68 49.87
CA ASN A 119 0.72 -11.17 51.19
C ASN A 119 1.96 -11.30 52.07
#